data_AF-A0A227J2M1-F1
#
_entry.id   AF-A0A227J2M1-F1
#
_cell.length_a   1.000
_cell.length_b   1.000
_cell.length_c   1.000
_cell.angle_alpha   90.00
_cell.angle_beta   90.00
_cell.angle_gamma   90.00
#
_symmetry.space_group_name_H-M   'P 1'
#
loop_
_entity.id
_entity.type
_entity.pdbx_description
1 polymer ?
#
loop_
_entity_poly.entity_id
_entity_poly.type
_entity_poly.pdbx_seq_one_letter_code
_entity_poly.pdbx_strand_id
1 'polypeptide(L)'
;TIVCGDSHTATHGAFGSLAFGIGTSEVEHVLATQTLKQARAKTMKIEVKGKVAPGITAKDIVLAIIGKTTAAGGTGYVVEFCGEAITDLSMEGRMT
;
A
#
# COMPACT_ATOMS: atom_id res chain seq x y z
N THR A 1 0.79 -8.48 -10.03
CA THR A 1 0.83 -7.02 -10.21
C THR A 1 -0.52 -6.55 -10.68
N ILE A 2 -1.04 -5.45 -10.12
CA ILE A 2 -2.35 -4.89 -10.46
C ILE A 2 -2.18 -3.39 -10.71
N VAL A 3 -2.71 -2.89 -11.83
CA VAL A 3 -2.72 -1.45 -12.12
C VAL A 3 -4.10 -1.05 -12.63
N CYS A 4 -4.57 0.12 -12.23
CA CYS A 4 -5.87 0.65 -12.65
C CYS A 4 -5.85 2.18 -12.60
N GLY A 5 -6.78 2.83 -13.30
CA GLY A 5 -6.98 4.27 -13.33
C GLY A 5 -7.56 4.87 -12.04
N ASP A 6 -7.25 4.29 -10.88
CA ASP A 6 -7.78 4.69 -9.57
C ASP A 6 -6.63 4.78 -8.55
N SER A 7 -6.62 5.83 -7.73
CA SER A 7 -5.56 6.07 -6.75
C SER A 7 -5.54 5.06 -5.60
N HIS A 8 -6.68 4.45 -5.27
CA HIS A 8 -6.82 3.44 -4.22
C HIS A 8 -6.52 2.02 -4.72
N THR A 9 -6.09 1.85 -5.97
CA THR A 9 -5.62 0.56 -6.49
C THR A 9 -4.59 -0.11 -5.56
N ALA A 10 -3.81 0.68 -4.83
CA ALA A 10 -2.86 0.23 -3.81
C ALA A 10 -3.47 -0.64 -2.70
N THR A 11 -4.79 -0.56 -2.45
CA THR A 11 -5.53 -1.42 -1.51
C THR A 11 -5.33 -2.91 -1.82
N HIS A 12 -5.12 -3.28 -3.09
CA HIS A 12 -4.86 -4.67 -3.47
C HIS A 12 -3.48 -5.19 -2.99
N GLY A 13 -2.62 -4.30 -2.48
CA GLY A 13 -1.39 -4.66 -1.79
C GLY A 13 -1.61 -5.61 -0.60
N ALA A 14 -2.79 -5.52 0.04
CA ALA A 14 -3.20 -6.44 1.11
C ALA A 14 -3.15 -7.92 0.70
N PHE A 15 -3.32 -8.23 -0.59
CA PHE A 15 -3.29 -9.59 -1.16
C PHE A 15 -1.88 -10.02 -1.59
N GLY A 16 -0.83 -9.30 -1.17
CA GLY A 16 0.56 -9.57 -1.58
C GLY A 16 0.84 -9.19 -3.04
N SER A 17 0.00 -8.35 -3.64
CA SER A 17 0.18 -7.88 -5.01
C SER A 17 0.97 -6.57 -5.05
N LEU A 18 1.87 -6.41 -6.02
CA LEU A 18 2.38 -5.08 -6.35
C LEU A 18 1.25 -4.32 -7.07
N ALA A 19 0.59 -3.41 -6.36
CA ALA A 19 -0.58 -2.68 -6.86
C ALA A 19 -0.44 -1.17 -6.73
N PHE A 20 -0.75 -0.43 -7.80
CA PHE A 20 -0.65 1.04 -7.82
C PHE A 20 -1.55 1.65 -8.90
N GLY A 21 -1.98 2.89 -8.67
CA GLY A 21 -2.75 3.67 -9.63
C GLY A 21 -1.89 4.17 -10.79
N ILE A 22 -2.48 4.27 -11.97
CA ILE A 22 -1.84 4.77 -13.20
C ILE A 22 -2.74 5.77 -13.92
N GLY A 23 -2.18 6.60 -14.78
CA GLY A 23 -2.95 7.57 -15.56
C GLY A 23 -3.77 6.92 -16.67
N THR A 24 -4.81 7.60 -17.17
CA THR A 24 -5.69 7.08 -18.24
C THR A 24 -4.91 6.64 -19.50
N SER A 25 -3.92 7.42 -19.93
CA SER A 25 -3.08 7.05 -21.07
C SER A 25 -2.21 5.82 -20.81
N GLU A 26 -1.80 5.60 -19.56
CA GLU A 26 -1.08 4.39 -19.17
C GLU A 26 -2.03 3.18 -19.14
N VAL A 27 -3.28 3.35 -18.74
CA VAL A 27 -4.30 2.28 -18.80
C VAL A 27 -4.49 1.80 -20.24
N GLU A 28 -4.68 2.72 -21.18
CA GLU A 28 -4.77 2.39 -22.61
C GLU A 28 -3.54 1.60 -23.08
N HIS A 29 -2.34 2.05 -22.71
CA HIS A 29 -1.08 1.39 -23.05
C HIS A 29 -0.98 -0.02 -22.45
N VAL A 30 -1.38 -0.21 -21.20
CA VAL A 30 -1.41 -1.53 -20.54
C VAL A 30 -2.41 -2.45 -21.23
N LEU A 31 -3.60 -1.96 -21.58
CA LEU A 31 -4.60 -2.75 -22.30
C LEU A 31 -4.09 -3.18 -23.68
N ALA A 32 -3.37 -2.31 -24.38
CA ALA A 32 -2.82 -2.60 -25.71
C ALA A 32 -1.58 -3.51 -25.68
N THR A 33 -0.70 -3.36 -24.69
CA THR A 33 0.65 -3.97 -24.73
C THR A 33 0.93 -4.96 -23.61
N GLN A 34 0.12 -4.97 -22.55
CA GLN A 34 0.39 -5.68 -21.30
C GLN A 34 1.72 -5.29 -20.63
N THR A 35 2.24 -4.09 -20.95
CA THR A 35 3.47 -3.57 -20.37
C THR A 35 3.29 -2.13 -19.89
N LEU A 36 4.15 -1.70 -18.97
CA LEU A 36 4.19 -0.31 -18.50
C LEU A 36 5.63 0.08 -18.15
N LYS A 37 6.09 1.21 -18.68
CA LYS A 37 7.38 1.78 -18.31
C LYS A 37 7.26 2.47 -16.95
N GLN A 38 7.99 1.98 -15.95
CA GLN A 38 8.04 2.57 -14.62
C GLN A 38 9.48 2.82 -14.19
N ALA A 39 9.69 3.92 -13.44
CA ALA A 39 10.95 4.13 -12.74
C ALA A 39 11.03 3.14 -11.57
N ARG A 40 12.24 2.66 -11.25
CA ARG A 40 12.42 1.79 -10.09
C ARG A 40 12.19 2.59 -8.80
N ALA A 41 11.11 2.27 -8.10
CA ALA A 41 10.81 2.85 -6.79
C ALA A 41 11.83 2.41 -5.74
N LYS A 42 12.03 3.24 -4.71
CA LYS A 42 12.77 2.88 -3.51
C LYS A 42 11.94 1.92 -2.66
N THR A 43 12.56 1.20 -1.74
CA THR A 43 11.86 0.30 -0.82
C THR A 43 11.78 0.93 0.57
N MET A 44 10.61 0.88 1.18
CA MET A 44 10.39 1.30 2.56
C MET A 44 9.76 0.14 3.34
N LYS A 45 10.32 -0.16 4.51
CA LYS A 45 9.76 -1.16 5.42
C LYS A 45 9.14 -0.46 6.61
N ILE A 46 7.87 -0.72 6.86
CA ILE A 46 7.14 -0.26 8.05
C ILE A 46 6.85 -1.48 8.92
N GLU A 47 7.60 -1.59 10.01
CA GLU A 47 7.52 -2.71 10.94
C GLU A 47 6.79 -2.27 12.22
N VAL A 48 5.61 -2.84 12.46
CA VAL A 48 4.78 -2.57 13.66
C VAL A 48 4.91 -3.74 14.63
N LYS A 49 5.63 -3.51 15.72
CA LYS A 49 5.98 -4.53 16.72
C LYS A 49 4.96 -4.59 17.86
N GLY A 50 4.72 -5.80 18.35
CA GLY A 50 3.79 -6.08 19.45
C GLY A 50 2.34 -6.13 19.02
N LYS A 51 1.44 -6.22 20.01
CA LYS A 51 -0.01 -6.25 19.82
C LYS A 51 -0.64 -4.90 20.14
N VAL A 52 -1.76 -4.62 19.48
CA VAL A 52 -2.55 -3.42 19.75
C VAL A 52 -3.47 -3.63 20.96
N ALA A 53 -3.77 -2.54 21.67
CA ALA A 53 -4.70 -2.56 22.78
C ALA A 53 -6.15 -2.77 22.29
N PRO A 54 -7.07 -3.27 23.15
CA PRO A 54 -8.47 -3.40 22.79
C PRO A 54 -9.06 -2.08 22.28
N GLY A 55 -9.81 -2.13 21.18
CA GLY A 55 -10.46 -0.96 20.56
C GLY A 55 -9.58 -0.22 19.53
N ILE A 56 -8.30 -0.55 19.40
CA ILE A 56 -7.43 -0.02 18.35
C ILE A 56 -7.66 -0.80 17.05
N THR A 57 -7.92 -0.08 15.97
CA THR A 57 -8.25 -0.64 14.65
C THR A 57 -7.12 -0.43 13.64
N ALA A 58 -7.24 -1.05 12.46
CA ALA A 58 -6.33 -0.80 11.34
C ALA A 58 -6.22 0.69 10.99
N LYS A 59 -7.33 1.43 11.09
CA LYS A 59 -7.37 2.86 10.81
C LYS A 59 -6.47 3.65 11.77
N ASP A 60 -6.49 3.29 13.04
CA ASP A 60 -5.67 3.94 14.06
C ASP A 60 -4.17 3.66 13.83
N ILE A 61 -3.84 2.41 13.44
CA ILE A 61 -2.47 2.02 13.10
C ILE A 61 -1.94 2.85 11.93
N VAL A 62 -2.67 2.89 10.80
CA VAL A 62 -2.20 3.61 9.61
C VAL A 62 -2.14 5.13 9.86
N LEU A 63 -3.07 5.70 10.63
CA LEU A 63 -3.00 7.12 11.00
C LEU A 63 -1.81 7.42 11.92
N ALA A 64 -1.48 6.53 12.87
CA ALA A 64 -0.29 6.67 13.70
C ALA A 64 1.01 6.58 12.88
N ILE A 65 1.05 5.73 11.85
CA ILE A 65 2.17 5.63 10.91
C ILE A 65 2.31 6.93 10.11
N ILE A 66 1.22 7.43 9.51
CA ILE A 66 1.19 8.69 8.76
C ILE A 66 1.62 9.87 9.66
N GLY A 67 1.22 9.88 10.93
CA GLY A 67 1.66 10.90 11.90
C GLY A 67 3.18 10.92 12.13
N LYS A 68 3.87 9.78 11.96
CA LYS A 68 5.33 9.66 12.09
C LYS A 68 6.08 9.91 10.78
N THR A 69 5.51 9.54 9.64
CA THR A 69 6.16 9.64 8.33
C THR A 69 5.81 10.89 7.54
N THR A 70 4.69 11.53 7.87
CA THR A 70 3.96 12.58 7.10
C THR A 70 3.11 12.04 5.95
N ALA A 71 2.16 12.86 5.48
CA ALA A 71 1.28 12.53 4.36
C ALA A 71 2.03 12.23 3.04
N ALA A 72 3.23 12.80 2.86
CA ALA A 72 4.08 12.57 1.70
C ALA A 72 5.24 11.58 1.99
N GLY A 73 5.26 10.95 3.17
CA GLY A 73 6.38 10.11 3.60
C GLY A 73 6.65 8.91 2.69
N GLY A 74 5.62 8.40 1.99
CA GLY A 74 5.73 7.27 1.06
C GLY A 74 6.06 7.65 -0.39
N THR A 75 6.21 8.94 -0.72
CA THR A 75 6.40 9.36 -2.13
C THR A 75 7.66 8.75 -2.74
N GLY A 76 7.49 8.02 -3.85
CA GLY A 76 8.58 7.35 -4.56
C GLY A 76 9.03 6.01 -3.96
N TYR A 77 8.30 5.49 -2.97
CA TYR A 77 8.57 4.20 -2.35
C TYR A 77 7.50 3.15 -2.67
N VAL A 78 7.93 1.89 -2.78
CA VAL A 78 7.09 0.74 -2.47
C VAL A 78 7.20 0.50 -0.97
N VAL A 79 6.06 0.56 -0.29
CA VAL A 79 5.97 0.40 1.16
C VAL A 79 5.52 -1.01 1.49
N GLU A 80 6.31 -1.71 2.29
CA GLU A 80 5.98 -3.04 2.81
C GLU A 80 5.66 -2.93 4.31
N PHE A 81 4.49 -3.41 4.71
CA PHE A 81 4.05 -3.47 6.10
C PHE A 81 4.32 -4.86 6.67
N CYS A 82 4.95 -4.91 7.85
CA CYS A 82 5.25 -6.16 8.54
C CYS A 82 5.17 -6.01 10.07
N GLY A 83 5.30 -7.13 10.77
CA GLY A 83 5.23 -7.21 12.23
C GLY A 83 3.89 -7.74 12.75
N GLU A 84 3.89 -8.11 14.02
CA GLU A 84 2.81 -8.85 14.70
C GLU A 84 1.46 -8.13 14.57
N ALA A 85 1.43 -6.82 14.83
CA ALA A 85 0.21 -6.03 14.71
C ALA A 85 -0.39 -6.04 13.29
N ILE A 86 0.44 -6.11 12.23
CA ILE A 86 -0.03 -6.17 10.84
C ILE A 86 -0.53 -7.57 10.49
N THR A 87 0.17 -8.61 10.97
CA THR A 87 -0.23 -10.00 10.75
C THR A 87 -1.53 -10.36 11.46
N ASP A 88 -1.79 -9.75 12.62
CA ASP A 88 -3.01 -9.95 13.42
C ASP A 88 -4.26 -9.28 12.81
N LEU A 89 -4.10 -8.40 11.82
CA LEU A 89 -5.23 -7.79 11.10
C LEU A 89 -5.96 -8.81 10.22
N SER A 90 -7.29 -8.68 10.16
CA SER A 90 -8.11 -9.32 9.13
C SER A 90 -7.73 -8.81 7.74
N MET A 91 -8.17 -9.52 6.69
CA MET A 91 -7.93 -9.08 5.32
C MET A 91 -8.52 -7.69 5.05
N GLU A 92 -9.73 -7.40 5.55
CA GLU A 92 -10.34 -6.07 5.48
C GLU A 92 -9.50 -5.02 6.21
N GLY A 93 -8.96 -5.36 7.38
CA GLY A 93 -8.05 -4.50 8.11
C GLY A 93 -6.76 -4.20 7.34
N ARG A 94 -6.23 -5.16 6.58
CA ARG A 94 -5.05 -4.93 5.73
C ARG A 94 -5.33 -4.09 4.48
N MET A 95 -6.60 -4.03 4.05
CA MET A 95 -7.06 -3.21 2.94
C MET A 95 -7.36 -1.74 3.34
N THR A 96 -7.38 -1.45 4.64
CA THR A 96 -7.68 -0.14 5.24
C THR A 96 -6.45 0.75 5.35
#